data_AF-A0A2L1KF94-F1
#
_entry.id   AF-A0A2L1KF94-F1
#
_cell.length_a   1.000
_cell.length_b   1.000
_cell.length_c   1.000
_cell.angle_alpha   90.00
_cell.angle_beta   90.00
_cell.angle_gamma   90.00
#
_symmetry.space_group_name_H-M   'P 1'
#
loop_
_entity.id
_entity.type
_entity.pdbx_description
1 polymer ?
#
loop_
_entity_poly.entity_id
_entity_poly.type
_entity_poly.pdbx_seq_one_letter_code
_entity_poly.pdbx_strand_id
1 'polypeptide(L)'
;MVCDANGIPLRFLLTPGQASDISNAQVLLDQVRIPGKQGRPRKRCRWLLADKGYDAEQLRQYCDRYRMQPVIPLRTMKRKPKPGLPRLFDRPKYRQRNIIERMFGWLKESRRIGTRYDKLARSFAAMVTLACTLRCLRQYFSYRT
;
A
#
# COMPACT_ATOMS: atom_id res chain seq x y z
N MET A 1 -0.89 -3.02 -3.66
CA MET A 1 -2.13 -2.38 -3.15
C MET A 1 -1.76 -1.45 -1.99
N VAL A 2 -2.52 -0.38 -1.78
CA VAL A 2 -2.33 0.59 -0.68
C VAL A 2 -3.64 0.66 0.12
N CYS A 3 -3.52 0.64 1.44
CA CYS A 3 -4.62 0.90 2.37
C CYS A 3 -4.31 2.11 3.25
N ASP A 4 -5.34 2.67 3.87
CA ASP A 4 -5.19 3.66 4.93
C ASP A 4 -4.86 3.03 6.29
N ALA A 5 -4.79 3.85 7.34
CA ALA A 5 -4.54 3.40 8.71
C ALA A 5 -5.70 2.60 9.35
N ASN A 6 -6.88 2.57 8.73
CA ASN A 6 -8.05 1.81 9.18
C ASN A 6 -8.22 0.49 8.41
N GLY A 7 -7.33 0.21 7.44
CA GLY A 7 -7.44 -0.96 6.57
C GLY A 7 -8.45 -0.81 5.45
N ILE A 8 -8.82 0.43 5.10
CA ILE A 8 -9.64 0.75 3.94
C ILE A 8 -8.74 0.74 2.71
N PRO A 9 -9.05 -0.08 1.68
CA PRO A 9 -8.28 -0.11 0.45
C PRO A 9 -8.45 1.21 -0.32
N LEU A 10 -7.34 1.89 -0.63
CA LEU A 10 -7.33 3.15 -1.38
C LEU A 10 -7.15 2.92 -2.88
N ARG A 11 -6.18 2.07 -3.24
CA ARG A 11 -5.87 1.75 -4.63
C ARG A 11 -5.14 0.42 -4.74
N PHE A 12 -5.40 -0.31 -5.82
CA PHE A 12 -4.61 -1.48 -6.20
C PHE A 12 -4.22 -1.39 -7.67
N LEU A 13 -3.17 -2.11 -8.03
CA LEU A 13 -2.70 -2.29 -9.39
C LEU A 13 -2.53 -3.79 -9.60
N LEU A 14 -2.97 -4.31 -10.74
CA LEU A 14 -2.68 -5.67 -11.14
C LEU A 14 -1.46 -5.67 -12.05
N THR A 15 -0.56 -6.60 -11.79
CA THR A 15 0.68 -6.77 -12.53
C THR A 15 0.83 -8.23 -12.96
N PRO A 16 1.61 -8.51 -14.03
CA PRO A 16 2.00 -9.87 -14.37
C PRO A 16 2.77 -10.54 -13.22
N GLY A 17 2.73 -11.87 -13.14
CA GLY A 17 3.38 -12.59 -12.03
C GLY A 17 4.90 -12.39 -11.92
N GLN A 18 5.57 -12.04 -13.02
CA GLN A 18 7.01 -11.77 -13.06
C GLN A 18 7.37 -10.31 -12.73
N ALA A 19 6.37 -9.42 -12.64
CA ALA A 19 6.63 -8.01 -12.43
C ALA A 19 7.04 -7.74 -10.98
N SER A 20 8.08 -6.93 -10.81
CA SER A 20 8.47 -6.47 -9.48
C SER A 20 7.46 -5.46 -8.92
N ASP A 21 7.04 -5.70 -7.68
CA ASP A 21 6.20 -4.78 -6.93
C ASP A 21 6.86 -3.40 -6.73
N ILE A 22 8.19 -3.38 -6.61
CA ILE A 22 8.97 -2.14 -6.38
C ILE A 22 8.80 -1.19 -7.56
N SER A 23 8.91 -1.71 -8.79
CA SER A 23 8.81 -0.92 -10.02
C SER A 23 7.44 -0.25 -10.16
N ASN A 24 6.39 -0.89 -9.64
CA ASN A 24 5.02 -0.41 -9.71
C ASN A 24 4.60 0.43 -8.48
N ALA A 25 5.44 0.51 -7.45
CA ALA A 25 5.10 1.20 -6.21
C ALA A 25 4.84 2.69 -6.42
N GLN A 26 5.66 3.37 -7.24
CA GLN A 26 5.50 4.80 -7.54
C GLN A 26 4.20 5.05 -8.33
N VAL A 27 3.97 4.27 -9.39
CA VAL A 27 2.75 4.33 -10.21
C VAL A 27 1.51 4.14 -9.35
N LEU A 28 1.55 3.20 -8.41
CA LEU A 28 0.47 2.94 -7.48
C LEU A 28 0.24 4.14 -6.54
N LEU A 29 1.29 4.71 -5.95
CA LEU A 29 1.21 5.87 -5.04
C LEU A 29 0.71 7.13 -5.74
N ASP A 30 1.02 7.32 -7.02
CA ASP A 30 0.54 8.47 -7.80
C ASP A 30 -0.98 8.46 -8.01
N GLN A 31 -1.59 7.27 -8.00
CA GLN A 31 -3.02 7.09 -8.15
C GLN A 31 -3.80 7.19 -6.82
N VAL A 32 -3.10 7.25 -5.68
CA VAL A 32 -3.74 7.30 -4.36
C VAL A 32 -4.36 8.68 -4.12
N ARG A 33 -5.61 8.68 -3.64
CA ARG A 33 -6.32 9.85 -3.13
C ARG A 33 -6.78 9.54 -1.71
N ILE A 34 -6.32 10.35 -0.76
CA ILE A 34 -6.62 10.21 0.67
C ILE A 34 -7.72 11.24 0.99
N PRO A 35 -8.93 10.79 1.42
CA PRO A 35 -9.99 11.70 1.80
C PRO A 35 -9.58 12.53 3.03
N GLY A 36 -9.90 13.82 3.02
CA GLY A 36 -9.70 14.75 4.13
C GLY A 36 -11.03 15.28 4.66
N LYS A 37 -11.00 16.01 5.78
CA LYS A 37 -12.22 16.60 6.39
C LYS A 37 -12.89 17.63 5.48
N GLN A 38 -12.11 18.47 4.81
CA GLN A 38 -12.61 19.53 3.92
C GLN A 38 -11.64 19.72 2.74
N GLY A 39 -12.17 20.06 1.57
CA GLY A 39 -11.39 20.39 0.37
C GLY A 39 -10.89 19.20 -0.45
N ARG A 40 -9.92 19.46 -1.34
CA ARG A 40 -9.39 18.47 -2.28
C ARG A 40 -8.70 17.31 -1.56
N PRO A 41 -8.98 16.04 -1.93
CA PRO A 41 -8.30 14.89 -1.37
C PRO A 41 -6.77 15.01 -1.47
N ARG A 42 -6.08 14.60 -0.40
CA ARG A 42 -4.62 14.62 -0.36
C ARG A 42 -4.06 13.54 -1.27
N LYS A 43 -3.01 13.87 -2.05
CA LYS A 43 -2.33 12.89 -2.92
C LYS A 43 -1.19 12.13 -2.23
N ARG A 44 -0.75 12.59 -1.06
CA ARG A 44 0.46 12.09 -0.36
C ARG A 44 0.20 11.91 1.13
N CYS A 45 0.65 10.78 1.67
CA CYS A 45 0.61 10.49 3.10
C CYS A 45 1.84 11.04 3.82
N ARG A 46 1.79 11.10 5.16
CA ARG A 46 2.95 11.49 5.98
C ARG A 46 3.93 10.34 6.17
N TRP A 47 3.41 9.11 6.27
CA TRP A 47 4.18 7.90 6.55
C TRP A 47 3.85 6.85 5.50
N LEU A 48 4.88 6.24 4.91
CA LEU A 48 4.75 5.10 4.01
C LEU A 48 5.30 3.86 4.69
N LEU A 49 4.43 2.93 5.07
CA LEU A 49 4.81 1.66 5.65
C LEU A 49 4.83 0.62 4.53
N ALA A 50 5.94 -0.08 4.37
CA ALA A 50 6.08 -1.14 3.40
C ALA A 50 7.08 -2.20 3.88
N ASP A 51 6.95 -3.41 3.34
CA ASP A 51 7.83 -4.53 3.66
C ASP A 51 9.28 -4.22 3.29
N LYS A 52 10.20 -4.99 3.89
CA LYS A 52 11.63 -5.03 3.49
C LYS A 52 11.79 -5.28 1.97
N GLY A 53 10.81 -5.93 1.35
CA GLY A 53 10.68 -6.09 -0.10
C GLY A 53 10.75 -4.77 -0.88
N TYR A 54 10.22 -3.68 -0.34
CA TYR A 54 10.13 -2.36 -0.97
C TYR A 54 11.34 -1.46 -0.70
N ASP A 55 12.40 -1.97 -0.08
CA ASP A 55 13.62 -1.20 0.15
C ASP A 55 14.40 -0.96 -1.15
N ALA A 56 14.01 0.10 -1.85
CA ALA A 56 14.64 0.58 -3.07
C ALA A 56 15.00 2.06 -2.96
N GLU A 57 16.15 2.41 -3.50
CA GLU A 57 16.67 3.77 -3.47
C GLU A 57 15.74 4.75 -4.20
N GLN A 58 15.21 4.34 -5.36
CA GLN A 58 14.25 5.13 -6.14
C GLN A 58 12.96 5.44 -5.35
N LEU A 59 12.43 4.45 -4.61
CA LEU A 59 11.23 4.66 -3.78
C LEU A 59 11.52 5.61 -2.61
N ARG A 60 12.72 5.54 -2.01
CA ARG A 60 13.12 6.46 -0.94
C ARG A 60 13.29 7.89 -1.46
N GLN A 61 13.91 8.08 -2.62
CA GLN A 61 14.02 9.40 -3.28
C GLN A 61 12.64 9.97 -3.64
N TYR A 62 11.73 9.13 -4.11
CA TYR A 62 10.34 9.51 -4.34
C TYR A 62 9.70 10.02 -3.03
N CYS A 63 9.89 9.30 -1.92
CA CYS A 63 9.37 9.72 -0.63
C CYS A 63 9.95 11.08 -0.16
N ASP A 64 11.27 11.28 -0.31
CA ASP A 64 11.92 12.53 0.05
C ASP A 64 11.36 13.71 -0.75
N ARG A 65 11.20 13.54 -2.07
CA ARG A 65 10.65 14.56 -2.97
C ARG A 65 9.27 15.03 -2.52
N TYR A 66 8.44 14.12 -2.01
CA TYR A 66 7.08 14.41 -1.56
C TYR A 66 6.97 14.60 -0.05
N ARG A 67 8.09 14.74 0.67
CA ARG A 67 8.15 14.89 2.14
C ARG A 67 7.38 13.79 2.89
N MET A 68 7.42 12.58 2.35
CA MET A 68 6.88 11.37 2.95
C MET A 68 7.98 10.68 3.76
N GLN A 69 7.66 10.16 4.94
CA GLN A 69 8.62 9.40 5.73
C GLN A 69 8.48 7.89 5.44
N PRO A 70 9.46 7.25 4.77
CA PRO A 70 9.41 5.82 4.49
C PRO A 70 9.80 5.01 5.73
N VAL A 71 8.85 4.31 6.32
CA VAL A 71 9.05 3.34 7.41
C VAL A 71 9.22 1.96 6.79
N ILE A 72 10.39 1.75 6.17
CA ILE A 72 10.74 0.54 5.43
C ILE A 72 12.04 -0.02 6.00
N PRO A 73 12.07 -1.28 6.46
CA PRO A 73 13.29 -1.92 6.93
C PRO A 73 14.36 -1.94 5.83
N LEU A 74 15.61 -1.70 6.21
CA LEU A 74 16.73 -1.81 5.27
C LEU A 74 16.97 -3.27 4.89
N ARG A 75 17.22 -3.51 3.59
CA ARG A 75 17.74 -4.79 3.12
C ARG A 75 19.19 -4.94 3.58
N THR A 76 19.52 -6.17 3.97
CA THR A 76 20.88 -6.57 4.32
C THR A 76 21.67 -6.70 3.02
N MET A 77 22.11 -5.58 2.47
CA MET A 77 22.92 -5.51 1.26
C MET A 77 24.01 -4.47 1.46
N LYS A 78 25.21 -4.75 0.94
CA LYS A 78 26.33 -3.79 0.95
C LYS A 78 25.93 -2.58 0.09
N ARG A 79 25.57 -1.47 0.73
CA ARG A 79 25.32 -0.18 0.08
C ARG A 79 26.48 0.75 0.33
N LYS A 80 26.82 1.57 -0.68
CA LYS A 80 27.76 2.67 -0.47
C LYS A 80 27.20 3.57 0.66
N PRO A 81 28.02 3.94 1.66
CA PRO A 81 27.59 4.87 2.69
C PRO A 81 27.13 6.15 2.02
N LYS A 82 25.98 6.68 2.47
CA LYS A 82 25.53 7.98 2.01
C LYS A 82 26.02 9.05 2.99
N PRO A 83 26.52 10.19 2.49
CA PRO A 83 26.78 11.33 3.35
C PRO A 83 25.45 11.82 3.96
N GLY A 84 25.46 12.10 5.26
CA GLY A 84 24.30 12.62 6.01
C GLY A 84 23.77 11.69 7.11
N LEU A 85 22.69 12.13 7.76
CA LEU A 85 22.07 11.40 8.87
C LEU A 85 21.50 10.05 8.39
N PRO A 86 21.77 8.93 9.10
CA PRO A 86 21.15 7.65 8.76
C PRO A 86 19.62 7.77 8.85
N ARG A 87 18.92 7.11 7.93
CA ARG A 87 17.45 7.10 7.96
C ARG A 87 16.97 6.38 9.21
N LEU A 88 16.32 7.12 10.11
CA LEU A 88 15.72 6.57 11.31
C LEU A 88 14.60 5.60 10.93
N PHE A 89 14.69 4.37 11.44
CA PHE A 89 13.67 3.35 11.29
C PHE A 89 12.81 3.28 12.56
N ASP A 90 11.56 3.67 12.45
CA ASP A 90 10.59 3.65 13.55
C ASP A 90 9.94 2.26 13.67
N ARG A 91 10.48 1.43 14.59
CA ARG A 91 9.96 0.09 14.90
C ARG A 91 8.49 0.13 15.40
N PRO A 92 8.11 0.97 16.37
CA PRO A 92 6.71 1.11 16.78
C PRO A 92 5.74 1.36 15.63
N LYS A 93 6.07 2.29 14.71
CA LYS A 93 5.23 2.55 13.53
C LYS A 93 5.22 1.37 12.58
N TYR A 94 6.35 0.72 12.36
CA TYR A 94 6.43 -0.44 11.45
C TYR A 94 5.44 -1.57 11.85
N ARG A 95 5.13 -1.73 13.14
CA ARG A 95 4.12 -2.70 13.61
C ARG A 95 2.72 -2.46 13.02
N GLN A 96 2.39 -1.23 12.64
CA GLN A 96 1.10 -0.90 12.00
C GLN A 96 0.96 -1.50 10.59
N ARG A 97 2.04 -2.01 9.98
CA ARG A 97 2.00 -2.76 8.73
C ARG A 97 1.07 -3.98 8.78
N ASN A 98 0.80 -4.53 9.96
CA ASN A 98 -0.19 -5.59 10.15
C ASN A 98 -1.57 -5.25 9.55
N ILE A 99 -1.91 -3.96 9.42
CA ILE A 99 -3.16 -3.51 8.79
C ILE A 99 -3.26 -3.98 7.33
N ILE A 100 -2.19 -3.82 6.53
CA ILE A 100 -2.20 -4.27 5.13
C ILE A 100 -2.20 -5.81 5.06
N GLU A 101 -1.54 -6.50 5.98
CA GLU A 101 -1.54 -7.97 6.02
C GLU A 101 -2.93 -8.51 6.33
N ARG A 102 -3.62 -7.94 7.32
CA ARG A 102 -5.00 -8.29 7.66
C ARG A 102 -5.97 -8.02 6.51
N MET A 103 -5.81 -6.90 5.82
CA MET A 103 -6.65 -6.58 4.66
C MET A 103 -6.40 -7.57 3.50
N PHE A 104 -5.17 -8.03 3.28
CA PHE A 104 -4.90 -9.09 2.29
C PHE A 104 -5.43 -10.45 2.74
N GLY A 105 -5.36 -10.77 4.03
CA GLY A 105 -5.96 -11.97 4.62
C GLY A 105 -7.47 -12.00 4.36
N TRP A 106 -8.15 -10.90 4.69
CA TRP A 106 -9.57 -10.73 4.42
C TRP A 106 -9.92 -10.86 2.93
N LEU A 107 -9.15 -10.24 2.03
CA LEU A 107 -9.39 -10.43 0.58
C LEU A 107 -9.25 -11.88 0.13
N LYS A 108 -8.36 -12.65 0.76
CA LYS A 108 -8.14 -14.07 0.46
C LYS A 108 -9.21 -14.99 1.06
N GLU A 109 -10.03 -14.53 2.02
CA GLU A 109 -11.21 -15.26 2.48
C GLU A 109 -12.22 -15.46 1.34
N SER A 110 -12.29 -14.49 0.41
CA SER A 110 -13.00 -14.71 -0.85
C SER A 110 -12.23 -15.72 -1.68
N ARG A 111 -12.70 -16.98 -1.67
CA ARG A 111 -12.07 -18.09 -2.40
C ARG A 111 -11.76 -17.71 -3.85
N ARG A 112 -12.66 -16.99 -4.53
CA ARG A 112 -12.49 -16.54 -5.92
C ARG A 112 -11.28 -15.63 -6.13
N ILE A 113 -11.01 -14.74 -5.18
CA ILE A 113 -9.84 -13.87 -5.22
C ILE A 113 -8.59 -14.63 -4.79
N GLY A 114 -8.68 -15.40 -3.70
CA GLY A 114 -7.57 -16.16 -3.14
C GLY A 114 -6.96 -17.18 -4.11
N THR A 115 -7.80 -17.96 -4.80
CA THR A 115 -7.36 -18.96 -5.80
C THR A 115 -7.14 -18.37 -7.19
N ARG A 116 -7.49 -17.09 -7.42
CA ARG A 116 -7.49 -16.45 -8.74
C ARG A 116 -8.26 -17.26 -9.79
N TYR A 117 -9.54 -17.57 -9.55
CA TYR A 117 -10.35 -18.34 -10.51
C TYR A 117 -10.52 -17.63 -11.86
N ASP A 118 -10.52 -16.30 -11.88
CA ASP A 118 -10.69 -15.51 -13.09
C ASP A 118 -9.43 -15.55 -13.99
N LYS A 119 -9.58 -16.07 -15.21
CA LYS A 119 -8.48 -16.14 -16.20
C LYS A 119 -8.09 -14.75 -16.74
N LEU A 120 -9.06 -13.86 -16.90
CA LEU A 120 -8.84 -12.52 -17.45
C LEU A 120 -8.55 -11.51 -16.35
N ALA A 121 -7.51 -10.69 -16.53
CA ALA A 121 -7.14 -9.63 -15.60
C ALA A 121 -8.29 -8.65 -15.34
N ARG A 122 -9.12 -8.34 -16.35
CA ARG A 122 -10.30 -7.46 -16.21
C ARG A 122 -11.33 -8.04 -15.24
N SER A 123 -11.60 -9.34 -15.33
CA SER A 123 -12.61 -10.02 -14.49
C SER A 123 -12.10 -10.13 -13.05
N PHE A 124 -10.82 -10.48 -12.89
CA PHE A 124 -10.17 -10.47 -11.58
C PHE A 124 -10.17 -9.08 -10.95
N ALA A 125 -9.83 -8.04 -11.72
CA ALA A 125 -9.88 -6.65 -11.26
C ALA A 125 -11.28 -6.23 -10.82
N ALA A 126 -12.31 -6.62 -11.57
CA ALA A 126 -13.70 -6.33 -11.21
C ALA A 126 -14.07 -6.99 -9.88
N MET A 127 -13.70 -8.25 -9.66
CA MET A 127 -13.95 -8.95 -8.39
C MET A 127 -13.22 -8.32 -7.20
N VAL A 128 -11.94 -7.94 -7.37
CA VAL A 128 -11.19 -7.23 -6.33
C VAL A 128 -11.81 -5.86 -6.04
N THR A 129 -12.23 -5.14 -7.08
CA THR A 129 -12.91 -3.84 -6.94
C THR A 129 -14.22 -3.98 -6.18
N LEU A 130 -15.02 -5.00 -6.50
CA LEU A 130 -16.27 -5.30 -5.80
C LEU A 130 -16.02 -5.58 -4.31
N ALA A 131 -15.04 -6.44 -3.99
CA ALA A 131 -14.67 -6.72 -2.62
C ALA A 131 -14.25 -5.44 -1.87
N CYS A 132 -13.33 -4.66 -2.44
CA CYS A 132 -12.89 -3.39 -1.86
C CYS A 132 -14.07 -2.41 -1.63
N THR A 133 -15.01 -2.35 -2.57
CA THR A 133 -16.21 -1.50 -2.45
C THR A 133 -17.09 -1.95 -1.29
N LEU A 134 -17.36 -3.25 -1.17
CA LEU A 134 -18.14 -3.81 -0.05
C LEU A 134 -17.46 -3.54 1.30
N ARG A 135 -16.12 -3.64 1.38
CA ARG A 135 -15.35 -3.31 2.58
C ARG A 135 -15.51 -1.85 2.97
N CYS A 136 -15.42 -0.94 2.00
CA CYS A 136 -15.63 0.49 2.20
C CYS A 136 -17.04 0.76 2.73
N LEU A 137 -18.08 0.23 2.06
CA LEU A 137 -19.48 0.43 2.47
C LEU A 137 -19.71 -0.07 3.90
N ARG A 138 -19.25 -1.28 4.23
CA ARG A 138 -19.36 -1.83 5.58
C ARG A 138 -18.70 -0.92 6.62
N GLN A 139 -17.53 -0.36 6.33
CA GLN A 139 -16.86 0.56 7.24
C GLN A 139 -17.66 1.86 7.42
N TYR A 140 -18.14 2.46 6.33
CA TYR A 140 -18.91 3.71 6.39
C TYR A 140 -20.24 3.58 7.13
N PHE A 141 -20.96 2.48 6.94
CA PHE A 141 -22.23 2.25 7.61
C PHE A 141 -22.08 1.75 9.05
N SER A 142 -21.03 0.98 9.34
CA SER A 142 -20.78 0.48 10.70
C SER A 142 -20.37 1.59 11.69
N TYR A 143 -19.90 2.75 11.23
CA TYR A 143 -19.60 3.91 12.09
C TYR A 143 -20.79 4.86 12.30
N ARG A 144 -21.95 4.58 11.69
CA ARG A 144 -23.17 5.40 11.81
C ARG A 144 -24.25 4.78 12.70
N THR A 145 -24.02 3.58 13.21
CA THR A 145 -24.80 2.91 14.24
C THR A 145 -24.03 2.94 15.54
#